data_AF-A0A4R4XJ82-F1
#
_entry.id   AF-A0A4R4XJ82-F1
#
_cell.length_a   1.000
_cell.length_b   1.000
_cell.length_c   1.000
_cell.angle_alpha   90.00
_cell.angle_beta   90.00
_cell.angle_gamma   90.00
#
_symmetry.space_group_name_H-M   'P 1'
#
loop_
_entity.id
_entity.type
_entity.pdbx_description
1 polymer ?
#
loop_
_entity_poly.entity_id
_entity_poly.type
_entity_poly.pdbx_seq_one_letter_code
_entity_poly.pdbx_strand_id
1 'polypeptide(L)' 'GKTVAELADQVLPALTAAMSLLKKQAPAEADNFRSTVIVAIAAASRPQKGEPSPTMTEMARKITEALDAA' A
#
# COMPACT_ATOMS: atom_id res chain seq x y z
N GLY A 1 8.93 -3.58 21.81
CA GLY A 1 7.98 -2.85 20.95
C GLY A 1 8.34 -3.15 19.51
N LYS A 2 7.37 -3.48 18.67
CA LYS A 2 7.62 -3.90 17.28
C LYS A 2 8.06 -2.70 16.44
N THR A 3 9.11 -2.86 15.64
CA THR A 3 9.62 -1.82 14.75
C THR A 3 8.73 -1.68 13.51
N VAL A 4 8.81 -0.54 12.83
CA VAL A 4 8.11 -0.31 11.55
C VAL A 4 8.54 -1.33 10.49
N ALA A 5 9.80 -1.77 10.52
CA ALA A 5 10.32 -2.80 9.61
C ALA A 5 9.62 -4.16 9.84
N GLU A 6 9.58 -4.62 11.09
CA GLU A 6 8.90 -5.88 11.44
C GLU A 6 7.39 -5.84 11.15
N LEU A 7 6.78 -4.66 11.16
CA LEU A 7 5.39 -4.50 10.73
C LEU A 7 5.28 -4.61 9.20
N ALA A 8 6.17 -3.95 8.45
CA ALA A 8 6.19 -4.02 6.99
C ALA A 8 6.41 -5.44 6.47
N ASP A 9 7.29 -6.22 7.12
CA ASP A 9 7.58 -7.61 6.78
C ASP A 9 6.34 -8.53 6.90
N GLN A 10 5.35 -8.14 7.71
CA GLN A 10 4.11 -8.90 7.86
C GLN A 10 2.97 -8.32 7.02
N VAL A 11 2.86 -6.99 6.96
CA VAL A 11 1.73 -6.32 6.32
C VAL A 11 1.83 -6.36 4.81
N LEU A 12 3.02 -6.16 4.23
CA LEU A 12 3.16 -6.10 2.77
C LEU A 12 2.84 -7.45 2.10
N PRO A 13 3.36 -8.61 2.58
CA PRO A 13 2.98 -9.90 2.02
C PRO A 13 1.49 -10.23 2.22
N ALA A 14 0.92 -9.86 3.37
CA ALA A 14 -0.51 -10.06 3.64
C ALA A 14 -1.39 -9.22 2.69
N LEU A 15 -0.97 -8.00 2.37
CA LEU A 15 -1.66 -7.14 1.40
C LEU A 15 -1.63 -7.75 -0.01
N THR A 16 -0.48 -8.25 -0.46
CA THR A 16 -0.38 -8.96 -1.75
C THR A 16 -1.30 -10.18 -1.78
N ALA A 17 -1.29 -11.00 -0.73
CA ALA A 17 -2.15 -12.18 -0.65
C ALA A 17 -3.64 -11.81 -0.70
N ALA A 18 -4.05 -10.75 0.02
CA ALA A 18 -5.42 -10.24 -0.02
C ALA A 18 -5.80 -9.75 -1.42
N MET A 19 -4.92 -9.03 -2.12
CA MET A 19 -5.14 -8.59 -3.49
C MET A 19 -5.27 -9.75 -4.47
N SER A 20 -4.41 -10.77 -4.37
CA SER A 20 -4.50 -11.96 -5.23
C SER A 20 -5.79 -12.74 -4.98
N LEU A 21 -6.28 -12.78 -3.74
CA LEU A 21 -7.58 -13.38 -3.42
C LEU A 21 -8.74 -12.55 -4.00
N LEU A 22 -8.69 -11.23 -3.84
CA LEU A 22 -9.71 -10.32 -4.36
C LEU A 22 -9.78 -10.35 -5.88
N LYS A 23 -8.63 -10.39 -6.59
CA LYS A 23 -8.56 -10.56 -8.05
C LYS A 23 -9.24 -11.85 -8.52
N LYS A 24 -9.15 -12.94 -7.75
CA LYS A 24 -9.80 -14.22 -8.08
C LYS A 24 -11.31 -14.20 -7.86
N GLN A 25 -11.78 -13.50 -6.82
CA GLN A 25 -13.19 -13.51 -6.43
C GLN A 25 -14.01 -12.41 -7.11
N ALA A 26 -13.43 -11.21 -7.25
CA ALA A 26 -14.08 -10.02 -7.77
C ALA A 26 -13.06 -9.11 -8.47
N PRO A 27 -12.70 -9.39 -9.74
CA PRO A 27 -11.67 -8.65 -10.47
C PRO A 27 -11.92 -7.13 -10.52
N ALA A 28 -13.17 -6.71 -10.75
CA ALA A 28 -13.53 -5.28 -10.77
C ALA A 28 -13.32 -4.61 -9.41
N GLU A 29 -13.60 -5.32 -8.32
CA GLU A 29 -13.38 -4.80 -6.96
C GLU A 29 -11.90 -4.74 -6.59
N ALA A 30 -11.07 -5.62 -7.17
CA ALA A 30 -9.62 -5.55 -6.99
C ALA A 30 -9.05 -4.24 -7.57
N ASP A 31 -9.47 -3.86 -8.78
CA ASP A 31 -9.03 -2.61 -9.40
C ASP A 31 -9.53 -1.39 -8.63
N ASN A 32 -10.80 -1.41 -8.18
CA ASN A 32 -11.38 -0.36 -7.33
C ASN A 32 -10.61 -0.21 -6.01
N PHE A 33 -10.33 -1.32 -5.32
CA PHE A 33 -9.61 -1.31 -4.06
C PHE A 33 -8.19 -0.78 -4.23
N ARG A 34 -7.46 -1.29 -5.23
CA ARG A 34 -6.11 -0.82 -5.56
C ARG A 34 -6.09 0.70 -5.79
N SER A 35 -6.99 1.19 -6.64
CA SER A 35 -7.09 2.62 -6.95
C SER A 35 -7.37 3.45 -5.69
N THR A 36 -8.30 3.00 -4.85
CA THR A 36 -8.68 3.67 -3.59
C THR A 36 -7.49 3.77 -2.63
N VAL A 37 -6.72 2.70 -2.46
CA VAL A 37 -5.55 2.69 -1.58
C VAL A 37 -4.45 3.62 -2.11
N ILE A 38 -4.19 3.63 -3.43
CA ILE A 38 -3.23 4.55 -4.05
C ILE A 38 -3.63 6.00 -3.81
N VAL A 39 -4.91 6.33 -3.97
CA VAL A 39 -5.43 7.69 -3.69
C VAL A 39 -5.24 8.07 -2.23
N ALA A 40 -5.54 7.17 -1.29
CA ALA A 40 -5.38 7.43 0.13
C ALA A 40 -3.91 7.69 0.51
N ILE A 41 -2.98 6.90 -0.02
CA ILE A 41 -1.54 7.08 0.21
C ILE A 41 -1.05 8.38 -0.43
N ALA A 42 -1.47 8.67 -1.66
CA ALA A 42 -1.13 9.92 -2.32
C ALA A 42 -1.62 11.14 -1.52
N ALA A 43 -2.82 11.07 -0.95
CA ALA A 43 -3.36 12.11 -0.07
C ALA A 43 -2.56 12.23 1.24
N ALA A 44 -2.14 11.11 1.84
CA ALA A 44 -1.31 11.10 3.04
C ALA A 44 0.12 11.64 2.80
N SER A 45 0.64 11.46 1.59
CA SER A 45 1.94 11.99 1.16
C SER A 45 1.87 13.46 0.71
N ARG A 46 0.68 14.08 0.70
CA ARG A 46 0.60 15.50 0.36
C ARG A 46 1.26 16.34 1.45
N PRO A 47 2.10 17.31 1.07
CA PRO A 47 2.76 18.20 2.02
C PRO A 47 1.72 19.08 2.73
N GLN A 48 1.43 18.83 4.01
CA GLN A 48 0.69 19.80 4.84
C GLN A 48 1.55 21.02 5.18
N LYS A 49 2.87 20.82 5.35
CA LYS A 49 3.95 21.83 5.35
C LYS A 49 5.27 21.14 4.96
N GLY A 50 5.81 21.45 3.77
CA GLY A 50 7.07 20.87 3.26
C GLY A 50 6.92 19.44 2.71
N GLU A 51 7.90 18.99 1.94
CA GLU A 51 7.88 17.71 1.21
C GLU A 51 7.70 16.49 2.14
N PRO A 52 7.03 15.41 1.67
CA PRO A 52 6.93 14.16 2.43
C PRO A 52 8.32 13.61 2.77
N SER A 53 8.46 13.05 3.97
CA SER A 53 9.75 12.50 4.41
C SER A 53 10.19 11.34 3.51
N PRO A 54 11.51 11.11 3.32
CA PRO A 54 12.01 9.99 2.53
C PRO A 54 11.45 8.63 2.97
N THR A 55 11.23 8.45 4.28
CA THR A 55 10.61 7.25 4.84
C THR A 55 9.14 7.09 4.41
N MET A 56 8.35 8.17 4.38
CA MET A 56 6.97 8.09 3.88
C MET A 56 6.91 7.78 2.39
N THR A 57 7.78 8.42 1.60
CA THR A 57 7.91 8.14 0.15
C THR A 57 8.24 6.67 -0.10
N GLU A 58 9.19 6.12 0.65
CA GLU A 58 9.58 4.73 0.53
C GLU A 58 8.48 3.75 0.95
N MET A 59 7.73 4.07 2.02
CA MET A 59 6.59 3.24 2.43
C MET A 59 5.45 3.28 1.41
N ALA A 60 5.17 4.45 0.81
CA ALA A 60 4.19 4.58 -0.26
C ALA A 60 4.56 3.72 -1.49
N ARG A 61 5.85 3.70 -1.86
CA ARG A 61 6.38 2.84 -2.91
C ARG A 61 6.16 1.36 -2.59
N LYS A 62 6.57 0.91 -1.40
CA LYS A 62 6.44 -0.50 -0.97
C LYS A 62 4.98 -0.98 -0.96
N ILE A 63 4.05 -0.14 -0.51
CA ILE A 63 2.62 -0.50 -0.52
C ILE A 63 2.11 -0.62 -1.96
N THR A 64 2.50 0.30 -2.86
CA THR A 64 2.12 0.23 -4.27
C THR A 64 2.64 -1.05 -4.94
N GLU A 65 3.89 -1.42 -4.67
CA GLU A 65 4.48 -2.67 -5.16
C GLU A 65 3.75 -3.91 -4.64
N ALA A 66 3.37 -3.92 -3.37
CA ALA A 66 2.62 -5.02 -2.78
C ALA A 66 1.22 -5.19 -3.43
N LEU A 67 0.56 -4.09 -3.82
CA LEU A 67 -0.70 -4.13 -4.56
C LEU A 67 -0.52 -4.64 -5.99
N ASP A 68 0.60 -4.30 -6.63
CA ASP A 68 0.91 -4.61 -8.04
C ASP A 68 1.41 -6.04 -8.25
N ALA A 69 2.07 -6.63 -7.25
CA ALA A 69 2.60 -7.98 -7.31
C ALA A 69 1.53 -9.10 -7.39
N ALA A 70 0.25 -8.76 -7.20
CA ALA A 70 -0.86 -9.69 -7.05
C ALA A 70 -1.46 -10.24 -8.35
#